data_AF-A0A9X3PXN7-F1
#
_entry.id   AF-A0A9X3PXN7-F1
#
_cell.length_a   1.000
_cell.length_b   1.000
_cell.length_c   1.000
_cell.angle_alpha   90.00
_cell.angle_beta   90.00
_cell.angle_gamma   90.00
#
_symmetry.space_group_name_H-M   'P 1'
#
loop_
_entity.id
_entity.type
_entity.pdbx_description
1 polymer ?
#
loop_
_entity_poly.entity_id
_entity_poly.type
_entity_poly.pdbx_seq_one_letter_code
_entity_poly.pdbx_strand_id
1 'polypeptide(L)'
;SGPWQFMRSTGKRYKLRSNKWRDERRNLELSTDAAIKHLRLLKEMFGDWFLAMAAYNAGEVKIQRRLKKQKVNDYWKLHSVRETMRYVPRIIAAKEIFSQPEVYLGLTREELYTPVETETVTVRVKKSRRDLASIAKKFDTYYL
;
A
#
# COMPACT_ATOMS: atom_id res chain seq x y z
N SER A 1 1.20 -8.46 -3.43
CA SER A 1 2.65 -8.27 -3.65
C SER A 1 2.88 -6.83 -4.04
N GLY A 2 4.07 -6.32 -3.71
CA GLY A 2 4.39 -4.91 -3.88
C GLY A 2 4.03 -4.08 -2.64
N PRO A 3 4.36 -2.77 -2.66
CA PRO A 3 4.38 -1.93 -1.47
C PRO A 3 3.04 -1.91 -0.73
N TRP A 4 1.94 -1.82 -1.47
CA TRP A 4 0.58 -1.74 -0.93
C TRP A 4 -0.10 -3.09 -0.67
N GLN A 5 0.63 -4.20 -0.87
CA GLN A 5 0.18 -5.57 -0.57
C GLN A 5 -1.16 -5.98 -1.18
N PHE A 6 -1.55 -5.41 -2.32
CA PHE A 6 -2.79 -5.78 -3.01
C PHE A 6 -2.89 -7.29 -3.31
N MET A 7 -4.04 -7.88 -2.99
CA MET A 7 -4.48 -9.16 -3.56
C MET A 7 -4.75 -8.99 -5.06
N ARG A 8 -4.57 -10.05 -5.86
CA ARG A 8 -4.75 -9.99 -7.33
C ARG A 8 -6.15 -9.51 -7.71
N SER A 9 -7.18 -10.03 -7.03
CA SER A 9 -8.57 -9.65 -7.25
C SER A 9 -8.82 -8.16 -6.97
N THR A 10 -8.33 -7.66 -5.84
CA THR A 10 -8.44 -6.24 -5.47
C THR A 10 -7.68 -5.35 -6.46
N GLY A 11 -6.44 -5.70 -6.81
CA GLY A 11 -5.65 -4.95 -7.78
C GLY A 11 -6.34 -4.85 -9.14
N LYS A 12 -7.00 -5.93 -9.60
CA LYS A 12 -7.77 -5.92 -10.85
C LYS A 12 -8.93 -4.92 -10.83
N ARG A 13 -9.60 -4.71 -9.68
CA ARG A 13 -10.66 -3.68 -9.54
C ARG A 13 -10.13 -2.27 -9.81
N TYR A 14 -8.86 -2.02 -9.47
CA TYR A 14 -8.17 -0.76 -9.71
C TYR A 14 -7.31 -0.79 -10.99
N LYS A 15 -7.65 -1.67 -11.95
CA LYS A 15 -7.00 -1.80 -13.26
C LYS A 15 -5.51 -2.16 -13.23
N LEU A 16 -4.98 -2.62 -12.09
CA LEU A 16 -3.62 -3.15 -12.01
C LEU A 16 -3.55 -4.51 -12.72
N ARG A 17 -2.76 -4.60 -13.77
CA ARG A 17 -2.58 -5.82 -14.56
C ARG A 17 -1.58 -6.73 -13.86
N SER A 18 -1.98 -7.99 -13.70
CA SER A 18 -1.14 -9.04 -13.11
C SER A 18 -1.25 -10.29 -13.98
N ASN A 19 -0.16 -10.64 -14.67
CA ASN A 19 -0.02 -11.85 -15.46
C ASN A 19 1.34 -12.51 -15.18
N LYS A 20 1.69 -13.58 -15.91
CA LYS A 20 2.94 -14.33 -15.68
C LYS A 20 4.22 -13.49 -15.82
N TRP A 21 4.17 -12.40 -16.59
CA TRP A 21 5.34 -11.60 -16.97
C TRP A 21 5.36 -10.20 -16.34
N ARG A 22 4.18 -9.66 -15.99
CA ARG A 22 4.02 -8.31 -15.44
C ARG A 22 3.07 -8.33 -14.25
N ASP A 23 3.49 -7.73 -13.15
CA ASP A 23 2.67 -7.52 -11.97
C ASP A 23 2.69 -6.04 -11.56
N GLU A 24 1.77 -5.24 -12.09
CA GLU A 24 1.69 -3.78 -11.86
C GLU A 24 1.42 -3.43 -10.39
N ARG A 25 1.03 -4.41 -9.55
CA ARG A 25 0.98 -4.24 -8.09
C ARG A 25 2.35 -3.95 -7.46
N ARG A 26 3.45 -4.28 -8.16
CA ARG A 26 4.84 -3.98 -7.74
C ARG A 26 5.34 -2.62 -8.25
N ASN A 27 4.65 -2.01 -9.21
CA ASN A 27 4.98 -0.65 -9.64
C ASN A 27 4.52 0.33 -8.55
N LEU A 28 5.44 1.13 -8.03
CA LEU A 28 5.18 2.01 -6.87
C LEU A 28 4.09 3.04 -7.18
N GLU A 29 4.17 3.74 -8.31
CA GLU A 29 3.23 4.80 -8.70
C GLU A 29 1.82 4.25 -8.93
N LEU A 30 1.69 3.24 -9.80
CA LEU A 30 0.40 2.64 -10.16
C LEU A 30 -0.28 2.01 -8.93
N SER A 31 0.49 1.30 -8.09
CA SER A 31 -0.06 0.71 -6.88
C SER A 31 -0.42 1.76 -5.82
N THR A 32 0.30 2.88 -5.75
CA THR A 32 -0.02 3.98 -4.83
C THR A 32 -1.32 4.69 -5.24
N ASP A 33 -1.49 5.02 -6.52
CA ASP A 33 -2.75 5.60 -7.02
C ASP A 33 -3.94 4.66 -6.76
N ALA A 34 -3.78 3.35 -7.00
CA ALA A 34 -4.79 2.35 -6.67
C ALA A 34 -5.10 2.28 -5.17
N ALA A 35 -4.08 2.34 -4.30
CA ALA A 35 -4.25 2.30 -2.85
C ALA A 35 -5.00 3.52 -2.32
N ILE A 36 -4.66 4.71 -2.80
CA ILE A 36 -5.34 5.96 -2.43
C ILE A 36 -6.82 5.88 -2.84
N LYS A 37 -7.12 5.45 -4.08
CA LYS A 37 -8.50 5.27 -4.55
C LYS A 37 -9.26 4.26 -3.69
N HIS A 38 -8.61 3.16 -3.31
CA HIS A 38 -9.23 2.16 -2.45
C HIS A 38 -9.54 2.69 -1.05
N LEU A 39 -8.58 3.34 -0.41
CA LEU A 39 -8.75 3.90 0.93
C LEU A 39 -9.81 5.00 0.96
N ARG A 40 -9.89 5.85 -0.08
CA ARG A 40 -10.96 6.86 -0.22
C ARG A 40 -12.34 6.22 -0.30
N LEU A 41 -12.50 5.20 -1.14
CA LEU A 41 -13.77 4.45 -1.21
C LEU A 41 -14.15 3.87 0.16
N LEU A 42 -13.19 3.26 0.87
CA LEU A 42 -13.44 2.71 2.20
C LEU A 42 -13.81 3.80 3.21
N LYS A 43 -13.17 4.97 3.16
CA LYS A 43 -13.52 6.12 4.01
C LYS A 43 -14.93 6.64 3.73
N GLU A 44 -15.33 6.69 2.47
CA GLU A 44 -16.69 7.07 2.07
C GLU A 44 -17.72 6.04 2.57
N MET A 45 -17.40 4.74 2.48
CA MET A 45 -18.29 3.67 2.95
C MET A 45 -18.47 3.64 4.47
N PHE A 46 -17.42 3.87 5.25
CA PHE A 46 -17.44 3.71 6.71
C PHE A 46 -17.56 5.03 7.47
N GLY A 47 -17.34 6.18 6.83
CA GLY A 47 -17.36 7.49 7.48
C GLY A 47 -16.19 7.78 8.41
N ASP A 48 -15.28 6.82 8.63
CA ASP A 48 -14.16 6.93 9.57
C ASP A 48 -12.87 6.28 9.01
N TRP A 49 -11.71 6.88 9.32
CA TRP A 49 -10.42 6.42 8.81
C TRP A 49 -9.94 5.14 9.51
N PHE A 50 -10.24 4.94 10.79
CA PHE A 50 -9.87 3.71 11.50
C PHE A 50 -10.60 2.50 10.94
N LEU A 51 -11.91 2.64 10.69
CA LEU A 51 -12.69 1.60 10.01
C LEU A 51 -12.25 1.39 8.56
N ALA A 52 -11.88 2.45 7.83
CA ALA A 52 -11.34 2.32 6.48
C ALA A 52 -10.03 1.51 6.45
N MET A 53 -9.09 1.80 7.36
CA MET A 53 -7.84 1.05 7.49
C MET A 53 -8.08 -0.41 7.93
N ALA A 54 -9.00 -0.63 8.88
CA ALA A 54 -9.38 -1.98 9.29
C ALA A 54 -9.99 -2.78 8.12
N ALA A 55 -10.81 -2.13 7.28
CA ALA A 55 -11.40 -2.73 6.09
C ALA A 55 -10.36 -3.00 5.01
N TYR A 56 -9.36 -2.15 4.86
CA TYR A 56 -8.25 -2.38 3.92
C TYR A 56 -7.49 -3.67 4.27
N ASN A 57 -7.22 -3.92 5.56
CA ASN A 57 -6.59 -5.15 6.02
C ASN A 57 -7.52 -6.37 5.96
N ALA A 58 -8.75 -6.26 6.49
CA ALA A 58 -9.61 -7.40 6.77
C ALA A 58 -10.61 -7.74 5.65
N GLY A 59 -10.87 -6.77 4.76
CA GLY A 59 -11.94 -6.74 3.77
C GLY A 59 -13.18 -5.98 4.26
N GLU A 60 -13.74 -5.14 3.40
CA GLU A 60 -14.90 -4.27 3.65
C GLU A 60 -16.14 -5.05 4.13
N VAL A 61 -16.46 -6.16 3.46
CA VAL A 61 -17.60 -7.02 3.83
C VAL A 61 -17.42 -7.62 5.22
N LYS A 62 -16.18 -7.94 5.60
CA LYS A 62 -15.88 -8.57 6.90
C LYS A 62 -16.05 -7.57 8.03
N ILE A 63 -15.58 -6.32 7.85
CA ILE A 63 -15.78 -5.24 8.82
C ILE A 63 -17.26 -4.91 8.94
N GLN A 64 -17.97 -4.72 7.82
CA GLN A 64 -19.40 -4.40 7.83
C GLN A 64 -20.24 -5.46 8.56
N ARG A 65 -19.97 -6.75 8.31
CA ARG A 65 -20.64 -7.86 9.02
C ARG A 65 -20.39 -7.83 10.53
N ARG A 66 -19.16 -7.52 10.96
CA ARG A 66 -18.83 -7.46 12.39
C ARG A 66 -19.46 -6.27 13.10
N LEU A 67 -19.40 -5.08 12.50
CA LEU A 67 -20.07 -3.88 13.01
C LEU A 67 -21.57 -4.16 13.22
N LYS A 68 -22.25 -4.73 12.21
CA LYS A 68 -23.66 -5.11 12.31
C LYS A 68 -23.93 -6.16 13.40
N LYS A 69 -23.11 -7.21 13.48
CA LYS A 69 -23.26 -8.29 14.47
C LYS A 69 -23.10 -7.77 15.90
N GLN A 70 -22.14 -6.86 16.12
CA GLN A 70 -21.82 -6.32 17.44
C GLN A 70 -22.62 -5.08 17.79
N LYS A 71 -23.40 -4.53 16.85
CA LYS A 71 -24.17 -3.29 17.01
C LYS A 71 -23.30 -2.10 17.41
N VAL A 72 -22.11 -2.01 16.82
CA VAL A 72 -21.17 -0.90 17.01
C VAL A 72 -20.86 -0.26 15.65
N ASN A 73 -20.48 1.01 15.67
CA ASN A 73 -20.18 1.83 14.50
C ASN A 73 -18.79 2.49 14.58
N ASP A 74 -17.95 2.02 15.52
CA ASP A 74 -16.66 2.61 15.84
C ASP A 74 -15.59 1.51 15.89
N TYR A 75 -14.38 1.83 15.43
CA TYR A 75 -13.26 0.89 15.39
C TYR A 75 -12.81 0.45 16.80
N TRP A 76 -12.77 1.38 17.76
CA TRP A 76 -12.27 1.12 19.10
C TRP A 76 -13.22 0.26 19.93
N LYS A 77 -14.51 0.26 19.57
CA LYS A 77 -15.53 -0.65 20.11
C LYS A 77 -15.65 -1.98 19.36
N LEU A 78 -15.04 -2.10 18.18
CA LEU A 78 -15.13 -3.29 17.33
C LEU A 78 -14.20 -4.39 17.85
N HIS A 79 -14.75 -5.55 18.19
CA HIS A 79 -13.95 -6.74 18.46
C HIS A 79 -13.68 -7.52 17.17
N SER A 80 -12.42 -7.73 16.82
CA SER A 80 -12.01 -8.47 15.62
C SER A 80 -10.79 -9.37 15.92
N VAL A 81 -10.30 -10.08 14.91
CA VAL A 81 -9.08 -10.88 15.04
C VAL A 81 -7.88 -9.98 15.36
N ARG A 82 -6.92 -10.50 16.14
CA ARG A 82 -5.76 -9.75 16.65
C ARG A 82 -4.99 -9.00 15.55
N GLU A 83 -4.89 -9.58 14.35
CA GLU A 83 -4.23 -8.92 13.22
C GLU A 83 -4.88 -7.58 12.88
N THR A 84 -6.20 -7.56 12.63
CA THR A 84 -6.97 -6.35 12.31
C THR A 84 -6.99 -5.35 13.48
N MET A 85 -7.06 -5.84 14.72
CA MET A 85 -7.01 -4.98 15.91
C MET A 85 -5.64 -4.33 16.13
N ARG A 86 -4.55 -4.93 15.61
CA ARG A 86 -3.20 -4.34 15.68
C ARG A 86 -2.85 -3.52 14.45
N TYR A 87 -3.55 -3.72 13.33
CA TYR A 87 -3.24 -3.06 12.07
C TYR A 87 -3.37 -1.54 12.16
N VAL A 88 -4.48 -1.04 12.71
CA VAL A 88 -4.72 0.41 12.82
C VAL A 88 -3.77 1.08 13.82
N PRO A 89 -3.58 0.57 15.07
CA PRO A 89 -2.61 1.16 15.99
C PRO A 89 -1.18 1.20 15.43
N ARG A 90 -0.77 0.20 14.65
CA ARG A 90 0.55 0.21 13.99
C ARG A 90 0.69 1.31 12.96
N ILE A 91 -0.35 1.59 12.19
CA ILE A 91 -0.34 2.70 11.23
C ILE A 91 -0.30 4.04 11.97
N ILE A 92 -1.06 4.19 13.06
CA ILE A 92 -1.03 5.39 13.89
C ILE A 92 0.38 5.59 14.45
N ALA A 93 0.97 4.56 15.06
CA ALA A 93 2.34 4.64 15.59
C ALA A 93 3.35 4.99 14.50
N ALA A 94 3.28 4.36 13.32
CA ALA A 94 4.15 4.69 12.20
C ALA A 94 3.96 6.16 11.76
N LYS A 95 2.72 6.62 11.61
CA LYS A 95 2.43 8.03 11.30
C LYS A 95 3.06 8.95 12.34
N GLU A 96 2.85 8.71 13.63
CA GLU A 96 3.39 9.57 14.68
C GLU A 96 4.92 9.61 14.67
N ILE A 97 5.57 8.44 14.59
CA ILE A 97 7.04 8.33 14.51
C ILE A 97 7.58 9.08 13.29
N PHE A 98 7.00 8.84 12.10
CA PHE A 98 7.48 9.47 10.86
C PHE A 98 7.08 10.95 10.73
N SER A 99 6.06 11.41 11.45
CA SER A 99 5.69 12.83 11.48
C SER A 99 6.58 13.63 12.45
N GLN A 100 7.18 12.96 13.44
CA GLN A 100 8.01 13.58 14.47
C GLN A 100 9.27 12.74 14.74
N PRO A 101 10.12 12.50 13.72
CA PRO A 101 11.27 11.60 13.85
C PRO A 101 12.31 12.12 14.86
N GLU A 102 12.45 13.44 15.02
CA GLU A 102 13.29 14.04 16.07
C GLU A 102 12.86 13.61 17.48
N VAL A 103 11.55 13.64 17.75
CA VAL A 103 10.99 13.30 19.07
C VAL A 103 11.09 11.80 19.37
N TYR A 104 10.78 10.96 18.38
CA TYR A 104 10.66 9.53 18.60
C TYR A 104 11.91 8.72 18.26
N LEU A 105 12.78 9.23 17.38
CA LEU A 105 13.97 8.54 16.89
C LEU A 105 15.27 9.32 17.15
N GLY A 106 15.19 10.60 17.54
CA GLY A 106 16.38 11.46 17.72
C GLY A 106 17.07 11.85 16.41
N LEU A 107 16.39 11.65 15.26
CA LEU A 107 16.95 11.94 13.93
C LEU A 107 16.69 13.40 13.56
N THR A 108 17.74 14.11 13.16
CA THR A 108 17.60 15.45 12.56
C THR A 108 17.15 15.36 11.10
N ARG A 109 16.71 16.49 10.55
CA ARG A 109 16.24 16.56 9.16
C ARG A 109 17.31 16.17 8.15
N GLU A 110 18.58 16.45 8.44
CA GLU A 110 19.74 16.15 7.58
C GLU A 110 20.04 14.65 7.55
N GLU A 111 19.63 13.90 8.57
CA GLU A 111 19.80 12.44 8.65
C GLU A 111 18.67 11.67 7.92
N LEU A 112 17.61 12.36 7.51
CA LEU A 112 16.50 11.75 6.78
C LEU A 112 16.85 11.52 5.31
N TYR A 113 16.35 10.42 4.76
CA TYR A 113 16.42 10.18 3.32
C TYR A 113 15.70 11.29 2.55
N THR A 114 16.42 11.93 1.63
CA THR A 114 15.82 12.82 0.65
C THR A 114 15.18 12.02 -0.49
N PRO A 115 14.14 12.55 -1.15
CA PRO A 115 13.63 11.94 -2.38
C PRO A 115 14.77 11.73 -3.38
N VAL A 116 14.87 10.50 -3.90
CA VAL A 116 15.85 10.16 -4.92
C VAL A 116 15.40 10.77 -6.24
N GLU A 117 16.27 11.49 -6.92
CA GLU A 117 16.00 11.94 -8.29
C GLU A 117 15.92 10.72 -9.21
N THR A 118 14.87 10.66 -10.03
CA THR A 118 14.64 9.51 -10.92
C THR A 118 14.41 9.97 -12.36
N GLU A 119 14.86 9.15 -13.31
CA GLU A 119 14.58 9.31 -14.74
C GLU A 119 13.69 8.16 -15.23
N THR A 120 12.69 8.47 -16.05
CA THR A 120 11.85 7.46 -16.70
C THR A 120 12.35 7.19 -18.12
N VAL A 121 12.89 5.99 -18.35
CA VAL A 121 13.37 5.55 -19.66
C VAL A 121 12.42 4.53 -20.29
N THR A 122 11.95 4.81 -21.51
CA THR A 122 11.10 3.87 -22.26
C THR A 122 11.95 2.98 -23.17
N VAL A 123 11.96 1.68 -22.90
CA VAL A 123 12.77 0.70 -23.64
C VAL A 123 11.91 -0.15 -24.58
N ARG A 124 12.15 -0.06 -25.89
CA ARG A 124 11.51 -0.97 -26.87
C ARG A 124 12.32 -2.26 -26.99
N VAL A 125 11.77 -3.35 -26.46
CA VAL A 125 12.42 -4.67 -26.51
C VAL A 125 11.97 -5.42 -27.77
N LYS A 126 12.89 -5.67 -28.72
CA LYS A 126 12.60 -6.38 -29.98
C LYS A 126 12.39 -7.89 -29.82
N LYS A 127 12.95 -8.51 -28.78
CA LYS A 127 12.76 -9.93 -28.45
C LYS A 127 11.74 -10.05 -27.33
N SER A 128 10.81 -10.99 -27.42
CA SER A 128 9.69 -11.18 -26.48
C SER A 128 10.12 -11.53 -25.04
N ARG A 129 11.39 -11.88 -24.82
CA ARG A 129 11.97 -12.15 -23.50
C ARG A 129 13.36 -11.54 -23.38
N ARG A 130 13.47 -10.41 -22.67
CA ARG A 130 14.71 -10.01 -22.01
C ARG A 130 14.43 -9.94 -20.52
N ASP A 131 15.32 -10.48 -19.72
CA ASP A 131 15.27 -10.31 -18.27
C ASP A 131 15.56 -8.84 -17.91
N LEU A 132 15.02 -8.40 -16.76
CA LEU A 132 15.13 -7.02 -16.32
C LEU A 132 16.58 -6.63 -15.97
N ALA A 133 17.42 -7.58 -15.54
CA ALA A 133 18.83 -7.32 -15.24
C ALA A 133 19.62 -7.00 -16.51
N SER A 134 19.38 -7.70 -17.62
CA SER A 134 19.95 -7.38 -18.93
C SER A 134 19.51 -6.01 -19.47
N ILE A 135 18.29 -5.57 -19.14
CA ILE A 135 17.82 -4.23 -19.48
C ILE A 135 18.55 -3.21 -18.62
N ALA A 136 18.55 -3.40 -17.29
CA ALA A 136 19.21 -2.51 -16.34
C ALA A 136 20.69 -2.30 -16.69
N LYS A 137 21.44 -3.38 -16.94
CA LYS A 137 22.85 -3.32 -17.35
C LYS A 137 23.09 -2.48 -18.62
N LYS A 138 22.13 -2.47 -19.56
CA LYS A 138 22.25 -1.67 -20.79
C LYS A 138 22.16 -0.16 -20.50
N PHE A 139 21.44 0.23 -19.45
CA PHE A 139 21.28 1.61 -19.01
C PHE A 139 22.19 1.94 -17.82
N ASP A 140 23.27 1.18 -17.64
CA ASP A 140 24.23 1.35 -16.55
C ASP A 140 23.58 1.45 -15.16
N THR A 141 22.53 0.64 -14.96
CA THR A 141 21.80 0.54 -13.69
C THR A 141 21.66 -0.92 -13.28
N TYR A 142 21.06 -1.17 -12.12
CA TYR A 142 20.86 -2.51 -11.56
C TYR A 142 19.38 -2.76 -11.27
N TYR A 143 19.00 -4.04 -11.27
CA TYR A 143 17.65 -4.49 -10.94
C TYR A 143 17.71 -5.41 -9.72
N LEU A 144 17.00 -5.04 -8.65
CA LEU A 144 16.89 -5.80 -7.40
C LEU A 144 15.76 -6.85 -7.45
#